data_AF-A0A1J3JJT9-F1
#
_entry.id   AF-A0A1J3JJT9-F1
#
_cell.length_a   1.000
_cell.length_b   1.000
_cell.length_c   1.000
_cell.angle_alpha   90.00
_cell.angle_beta   90.00
_cell.angle_gamma   90.00
#
_symmetry.space_group_name_H-M   'P 1'
#
loop_
_entity.id
_entity.type
_entity.pdbx_description
1 polymer ?
#
loop_
_entity_poly.entity_id
_entity_poly.type
_entity_poly.pdbx_seq_one_letter_code
_entity_poly.pdbx_strand_id
1 'polypeptide(L)'
;ENVRSSTGPGNGNLLNLQEKLLSSIVGAEYEMLWSVEQGRGVIKSSLRNRKVFLVVDDIDNLDQLYALAGEASWFGPGSRIIVTTRDKGLFEKSGVKFE
;
A
#
# COMPACT_ATOMS: atom_id res chain seq x y z
N GLU A 1 -1.27 -5.11 -10.08
CA GLU A 1 -2.74 -4.91 -10.18
C GLU A 1 -3.11 -3.56 -9.54
N ASN A 2 -4.32 -3.05 -9.73
CA ASN A 2 -4.77 -1.74 -9.21
C ASN A 2 -5.58 -1.94 -7.91
N VAL A 3 -5.25 -1.23 -6.83
CA VAL A 3 -5.96 -1.31 -5.54
C VAL A 3 -6.69 0.02 -5.28
N ARG A 4 -8.01 -0.04 -5.06
CA ARG A 4 -8.90 1.13 -4.89
C ARG A 4 -9.43 1.26 -3.45
N SER A 5 -9.32 2.46 -2.88
CA SER A 5 -9.85 2.86 -1.56
C SER A 5 -11.30 3.35 -1.63
N SER A 6 -12.12 2.97 -0.64
CA SER A 6 -13.47 3.53 -0.42
C SER A 6 -13.56 4.06 1.02
N THR A 7 -13.99 5.32 1.17
CA THR A 7 -13.87 6.12 2.40
C THR A 7 -14.79 5.67 3.54
N GLY A 8 -14.20 5.57 4.74
CA GLY A 8 -14.89 5.46 6.03
C GLY A 8 -13.87 5.70 7.18
N PRO A 9 -14.25 6.38 8.28
CA PRO A 9 -13.34 6.74 9.36
C PRO A 9 -13.11 5.52 10.26
N GLY A 10 -12.05 4.75 9.99
CA GLY A 10 -11.65 3.65 10.87
C GLY A 10 -10.54 2.79 10.30
N ASN A 11 -9.76 2.17 11.19
CA ASN A 11 -8.71 1.19 10.87
C ASN A 11 -9.20 0.03 9.99
N GLY A 12 -10.51 -0.24 9.96
CA GLY A 12 -11.12 -1.24 9.08
C GLY A 12 -10.93 -0.95 7.58
N ASN A 13 -10.76 0.32 7.18
CA ASN A 13 -10.48 0.66 5.79
C ASN A 13 -9.04 0.26 5.39
N LEU A 14 -8.07 0.47 6.27
CA LEU A 14 -6.65 0.13 6.01
C LEU A 14 -6.43 -1.38 5.95
N LEU A 15 -7.07 -2.14 6.84
CA LEU A 15 -7.02 -3.61 6.83
C LEU A 15 -7.53 -4.18 5.51
N ASN A 16 -8.69 -3.72 5.06
CA ASN A 16 -9.28 -4.15 3.78
C ASN A 16 -8.35 -3.85 2.59
N LEU A 17 -7.65 -2.71 2.59
CA LEU A 17 -6.68 -2.39 1.55
C LEU A 17 -5.47 -3.34 1.57
N GLN A 18 -4.96 -3.67 2.76
CA GLN A 18 -3.86 -4.63 2.90
C GLN A 18 -4.28 -6.03 2.47
N GLU A 19 -5.47 -6.49 2.86
CA GLU A 19 -6.03 -7.79 2.45
C GLU A 19 -6.21 -7.87 0.93
N LYS A 20 -6.73 -6.81 0.30
CA LYS A 20 -6.85 -6.72 -1.17
C LYS A 20 -5.50 -6.79 -1.85
N LEU A 21 -4.52 -6.02 -1.38
CA LEU A 21 -3.16 -6.03 -1.92
C LEU A 21 -2.50 -7.40 -1.75
N LEU A 22 -2.66 -8.04 -0.59
CA LEU A 22 -2.09 -9.36 -0.34
C LEU A 22 -2.75 -10.45 -1.18
N SER A 23 -4.08 -10.40 -1.33
CA SER A 23 -4.81 -11.33 -2.20
C SER A 23 -4.35 -11.20 -3.66
N SER A 24 -4.11 -9.96 -4.09
CA SER A 24 -3.54 -9.60 -5.39
C SER A 24 -2.12 -10.15 -5.62
N ILE A 25 -1.29 -10.19 -4.58
CA ILE A 25 0.11 -10.66 -4.67
C ILE A 25 0.22 -12.18 -4.53
N VAL A 26 -0.57 -12.78 -3.64
CA VAL A 26 -0.43 -14.17 -3.19
C VAL A 26 -1.40 -15.10 -3.94
N GLY A 27 -2.46 -14.57 -4.55
CA GLY A 27 -3.36 -15.30 -5.45
C GLY A 27 -4.44 -16.15 -4.77
N ALA A 28 -4.66 -15.98 -3.46
CA ALA A 28 -5.73 -16.62 -2.68
C ALA A 28 -6.34 -15.61 -1.69
N GLU A 29 -7.51 -15.89 -1.13
CA GLU A 29 -8.01 -15.16 0.04
C GLU A 29 -6.97 -15.28 1.15
N TYR A 30 -6.17 -14.22 1.32
CA TYR A 30 -5.17 -14.17 2.36
C TYR A 30 -5.87 -14.24 3.71
N GLU A 31 -5.28 -14.96 4.68
CA GLU A 31 -5.86 -15.09 6.03
C GLU A 31 -6.19 -13.71 6.61
N MET A 32 -7.34 -13.62 7.29
CA MET A 32 -7.83 -12.39 7.90
C MET A 32 -6.73 -11.70 8.71
N LEU A 33 -6.45 -10.43 8.38
CA LEU A 33 -5.48 -9.63 9.11
C LEU A 33 -6.07 -9.20 10.45
N TRP A 34 -5.35 -9.44 11.55
CA TRP A 34 -5.79 -9.04 12.89
C TRP A 34 -5.39 -7.60 13.25
N SER A 35 -4.44 -7.00 12.52
CA SER A 35 -4.11 -5.58 12.65
C SER A 35 -3.38 -5.01 11.42
N VAL A 36 -3.41 -3.68 11.30
CA VAL A 36 -2.69 -2.95 10.25
C VAL A 36 -1.18 -3.21 10.34
N GLU A 37 -0.64 -3.27 11.56
CA GLU A 37 0.80 -3.51 11.78
C GLU A 37 1.22 -4.91 11.32
N GLN A 38 0.38 -5.92 11.57
CA GLN A 38 0.60 -7.25 11.01
C GLN A 38 0.63 -7.18 9.48
N GLY A 39 -0.37 -6.55 8.86
CA GLY A 39 -0.45 -6.44 7.41
C GLY A 39 0.78 -5.78 6.81
N ARG A 40 1.33 -4.74 7.46
CA ARG A 40 2.59 -4.09 7.04
C ARG A 40 3.74 -5.10 7.01
N GLY A 41 3.88 -5.90 8.07
CA GLY A 41 4.92 -6.93 8.16
C GLY A 41 4.80 -7.98 7.06
N VAL A 42 3.57 -8.43 6.77
CA VAL A 42 3.29 -9.43 5.72
C VAL A 42 3.56 -8.86 4.33
N ILE A 43 3.08 -7.65 4.03
CA ILE A 43 3.32 -7.00 2.74
C ILE A 43 4.83 -6.84 2.53
N LYS A 44 5.54 -6.31 3.54
CA LYS A 44 6.99 -6.15 3.51
C LYS A 44 7.69 -7.48 3.21
N SER A 45 7.39 -8.55 3.96
CA SER A 45 8.04 -9.85 3.75
C SER A 45 7.74 -10.46 2.38
N SER A 46 6.51 -10.27 1.89
CA SER A 46 6.06 -10.78 0.59
C SER A 46 6.73 -10.09 -0.59
N LEU A 47 7.07 -8.80 -0.45
CA LEU A 47 7.56 -7.95 -1.54
C LEU A 47 9.06 -7.63 -1.49
N ARG A 48 9.73 -7.78 -0.33
CA ARG A 48 11.11 -7.30 -0.08
C ARG A 48 12.13 -7.64 -1.17
N ASN A 49 12.01 -8.80 -1.78
CA ASN A 49 12.96 -9.30 -2.79
C ASN A 49 12.32 -9.50 -4.16
N ARG A 50 11.11 -8.97 -4.37
CA ARG A 50 10.38 -9.12 -5.63
C ARG A 50 10.38 -7.78 -6.37
N LYS A 51 10.67 -7.84 -7.67
CA LYS A 51 10.43 -6.69 -8.56
C LYS A 51 8.92 -6.57 -8.78
N VAL A 52 8.33 -5.48 -8.30
CA VAL A 52 6.89 -5.23 -8.44
C VAL A 52 6.58 -4.00 -9.27
N PHE A 53 5.39 -4.01 -9.87
CA PHE A 53 4.75 -2.83 -10.43
C PHE A 53 3.42 -2.63 -9.69
N LEU A 54 3.44 -1.74 -8.69
CA LEU A 54 2.31 -1.47 -7.80
C LEU A 54 1.68 -0.13 -8.15
N VAL A 55 0.38 -0.11 -8.39
CA VAL A 55 -0.40 1.12 -8.56
C VAL A 55 -1.39 1.22 -7.41
N VAL A 56 -1.26 2.27 -6.61
CA VAL A 56 -2.13 2.57 -5.48
C VAL A 56 -2.95 3.80 -5.84
N ASP A 57 -4.25 3.59 -6.08
CA ASP A 57 -5.12 4.62 -6.63
C ASP A 57 -5.96 5.31 -5.54
N ASP A 58 -6.10 6.64 -5.67
CA ASP A 58 -6.97 7.49 -4.85
C ASP A 58 -6.60 7.54 -3.35
N ILE A 59 -5.31 7.70 -3.05
CA ILE A 59 -4.83 7.89 -1.67
C ILE A 59 -5.24 9.26 -1.14
N ASP A 60 -6.12 9.31 -0.15
CA ASP A 60 -6.63 10.58 0.41
C ASP A 60 -5.97 10.98 1.75
N ASN A 61 -5.16 10.10 2.33
CA ASN A 61 -4.35 10.39 3.52
C ASN A 61 -3.03 9.60 3.53
N LEU A 62 -2.02 10.11 4.24
CA LEU A 62 -0.71 9.49 4.30
C LEU A 62 -0.71 8.13 5.02
N ASP A 63 -1.65 7.89 5.94
CA ASP A 63 -1.71 6.61 6.68
C ASP A 63 -2.00 5.43 5.74
N GLN A 64 -2.79 5.64 4.70
CA GLN A 64 -3.01 4.64 3.64
C GLN A 64 -1.73 4.33 2.87
N LEU A 65 -0.99 5.38 2.46
CA LEU A 65 0.29 5.19 1.80
C LEU A 65 1.25 4.41 2.70
N TYR A 66 1.37 4.82 3.96
CA TYR A 66 2.24 4.14 4.91
C TYR A 66 1.82 2.69 5.13
N ALA A 67 0.52 2.41 5.25
CA ALA A 67 0.01 1.05 5.46
C ALA A 67 0.30 0.08 4.31
N LEU A 68 0.39 0.57 3.07
CA LEU A 68 0.56 -0.25 1.86
C LEU A 68 2.00 -0.26 1.32
N ALA A 69 2.70 0.87 1.44
CA ALA A 69 4.02 1.10 0.85
C ALA A 69 4.88 1.98 1.77
N GLY A 70 5.06 1.54 3.02
CA GLY A 70 5.67 2.35 4.08
C GLY A 70 7.09 2.82 3.80
N GLU A 71 7.91 2.00 3.15
CA GLU A 71 9.31 2.34 2.83
C GLU A 71 9.75 1.66 1.53
N ALA A 72 10.73 2.24 0.83
CA ALA A 72 11.35 1.61 -0.34
C ALA A 72 11.98 0.24 -0.02
N SER A 73 12.39 0.01 1.24
CA SER A 73 12.97 -1.25 1.71
C SER A 73 12.02 -2.45 1.64
N TRP A 74 10.73 -2.21 1.38
CA TRP A 74 9.70 -3.24 1.24
C TRP A 74 9.71 -3.89 -0.14
N PHE A 75 10.45 -3.36 -1.11
CA PHE A 75 10.38 -3.81 -2.50
C PHE A 75 11.76 -4.20 -3.02
N GLY A 76 11.78 -5.17 -3.93
CA GLY A 76 13.02 -5.59 -4.58
C GLY A 76 13.55 -4.54 -5.56
N PRO A 77 14.85 -4.58 -5.90
CA PRO A 77 15.45 -3.67 -6.88
C PRO A 77 14.69 -3.65 -8.22
N GLY A 78 14.55 -2.45 -8.80
CA GLY A 78 13.85 -2.24 -10.07
C GLY A 78 12.32 -2.22 -9.98
N SER A 79 11.75 -2.29 -8.78
CA SER A 79 10.33 -2.09 -8.55
C SER A 79 9.88 -0.67 -8.89
N ARG A 80 8.63 -0.51 -9.29
CA ARG A 80 7.99 0.79 -9.53
C ARG A 80 6.67 0.85 -8.76
N ILE A 81 6.52 1.90 -7.97
CA ILE A 81 5.33 2.18 -7.17
C ILE A 81 4.76 3.49 -7.68
N ILE A 82 3.52 3.47 -8.14
CA ILE A 82 2.79 4.65 -8.62
C ILE A 82 1.66 4.91 -7.63
N VAL A 83 1.62 6.13 -7.10
CA VAL A 83 0.57 6.58 -6.19
C VAL A 83 -0.17 7.70 -6.87
N THR A 84 -1.49 7.58 -6.98
CA THR A 84 -2.34 8.69 -7.44
C THR A 84 -3.13 9.22 -6.25
N THR A 85 -3.26 10.53 -6.18
CA THR A 85 -4.14 11.20 -5.22
C THR A 85 -4.82 12.38 -5.90
N ARG A 86 -6.02 12.70 -5.42
CA ARG A 86 -6.74 13.92 -5.79
C ARG A 86 -6.34 15.11 -4.92
N ASP A 87 -5.71 14.87 -3.78
CA ASP A 87 -5.24 15.91 -2.86
C ASP A 87 -3.79 16.30 -3.19
N LYS A 88 -3.64 17.45 -3.85
CA LYS A 88 -2.32 18.01 -4.17
C LYS A 88 -1.49 18.32 -2.93
N GLY A 89 -2.13 18.69 -1.82
CA GLY A 89 -1.44 19.02 -0.56
C GLY A 89 -0.89 17.79 0.16
N LEU A 90 -1.38 16.59 -0.16
CA LEU A 90 -0.85 15.34 0.35
C LEU A 90 0.54 15.03 -0.22
N PHE A 91 0.75 15.36 -1.50
CA PHE A 91 2.06 15.20 -2.14
C PHE A 91 3.15 16.05 -1.48
N GLU A 92 2.86 17.31 -1.15
CA GLU A 92 3.81 18.22 -0.50
C GLU A 92 4.24 17.72 0.89
N LYS A 93 3.32 17.05 1.61
CA LYS A 93 3.55 16.53 2.96
C LYS A 93 4.25 15.16 2.98
N SER A 94 4.24 14.44 1.86
CA SER A 94 4.79 13.08 1.77
C SER A 94 6.33 13.04 1.72
N GLY A 95 6.99 14.16 1.39
CA GLY A 95 8.46 14.21 1.26
C GLY A 95 9.04 13.41 0.09
N VAL A 96 8.19 12.88 -0.80
CA VAL A 96 8.59 12.11 -1.97
C VAL A 96 9.16 13.07 -3.03
N LYS A 97 10.38 12.80 -3.50
CA LYS A 97 11.01 13.53 -4.62
C LYS A 97 10.66 12.84 -5.94
N PHE A 98 10.31 13.63 -6.96
CA PHE A 98 10.06 13.13 -8.31
C PHE A 98 11.35 13.14 -9.14
N GLU A 99 11.49 12.12 -9.98
CA GLU A 99 12.28 12.13 -11.23
C GLU A 99 11.33 11.94 -12.41
#